data_AF-A0A495A6D2-F1
#
_entry.id   AF-A0A495A6D2-F1
#
_cell.length_a   1.000
_cell.length_b   1.000
_cell.length_c   1.000
_cell.angle_alpha   90.00
_cell.angle_beta   90.00
_cell.angle_gamma   90.00
#
_symmetry.space_group_name_H-M   'P 1'
#
loop_
_entity.id
_entity.type
_entity.pdbx_description
1 polymer ?
#
loop_
_entity_poly.entity_id
_entity_poly.type
_entity_poly.pdbx_seq_one_letter_code
_entity_poly.pdbx_strand_id
1 'polypeptide(L)'
;MSWVHCVTSNTLVVVSPRRRVGDACGYDARAGRTPLCGPGGRGNHPQPALSPRSVGSRCCGASRSFAPGYHQSCCQGILRACGRVRGCSPYPGVHAVSPQSPHPPEPPRDSCGHPGSTPPAARRAPGPTGAPRVSTERDPAADVSAGAPRAALSLPAVGGWAFLVTALVGRLPAATVQLGLLLYVSGAGLGIGLAGLTVAAAGFGSAIGAPFVGRLVDRFGPLPVVLGATAVQLTGMGALLAVVRHHGPAALILVCAAVIGSANPQVGAIARARWSAIARRRRLPGLVSRALGYETACDEVGFILGPVIAGALVGLLGPNPALVVLMVWVVAGQGCFIAYLVSRRGLTVETHGMDVTNGTAARIRWVSVLPPMVACLCVGTVFGSTQTALTAINAARGTEAYTGVIYGCMGVGSALASVLVSRLPQRLPLSVRVAFGGLLVSVVALVLLGLPGPVALGVLFAVTGLGVGAILVSAYTRGEHAAPSHRIASVMTMLTTCLVLGVSFGSALGGVLSEVPQRGFVLTLGAGMVAVLAALALHVTRPGETRRVV
;
A
#
# COMPACT_ATOMS: atom_id res chain seq x y z
N MET A 1 42.13 -3.21 -42.30
CA MET A 1 42.30 -2.44 -43.56
C MET A 1 41.98 -0.99 -43.28
N SER A 2 42.60 -0.07 -44.02
CA SER A 2 42.71 1.37 -43.67
C SER A 2 41.63 2.24 -44.31
N TRP A 3 41.82 3.57 -44.21
CA TRP A 3 40.95 4.69 -44.69
C TRP A 3 39.78 4.99 -43.74
N VAL A 4 39.69 6.12 -43.04
CA VAL A 4 40.18 7.52 -43.21
C VAL A 4 39.48 8.28 -44.33
N HIS A 5 38.64 9.25 -43.93
CA HIS A 5 38.43 10.51 -44.62
C HIS A 5 38.20 11.64 -43.61
N CYS A 6 38.62 12.86 -43.96
CA CYS A 6 38.45 14.10 -43.20
C CYS A 6 37.64 15.11 -44.06
N VAL A 7 37.62 16.41 -43.71
CA VAL A 7 36.95 17.55 -44.39
C VAL A 7 35.44 17.65 -44.07
N THR A 8 34.87 18.77 -43.58
CA THR A 8 35.43 20.07 -43.12
C THR A 8 34.52 20.74 -42.07
N SER A 9 35.05 21.78 -41.41
CA SER A 9 34.33 22.75 -40.58
C SER A 9 33.08 23.36 -41.24
N ASN A 10 32.11 23.79 -40.43
CA ASN A 10 31.45 25.07 -40.68
C ASN A 10 31.20 25.81 -39.35
N THR A 11 31.49 27.11 -39.33
CA THR A 11 31.46 27.95 -38.12
C THR A 11 30.25 28.87 -38.19
N LEU A 12 29.35 28.81 -37.21
CA LEU A 12 28.21 29.74 -37.11
C LEU A 12 28.18 30.46 -35.76
N VAL A 13 28.63 31.71 -35.79
CA VAL A 13 28.50 32.67 -34.69
C VAL A 13 27.09 33.27 -34.74
N VAL A 14 26.30 33.12 -33.68
CA VAL A 14 25.00 33.82 -33.54
C VAL A 14 24.98 34.66 -32.26
N VAL A 15 25.26 35.94 -32.49
CA VAL A 15 24.97 37.16 -31.71
C VAL A 15 24.03 36.99 -30.50
N SER A 16 24.48 37.45 -29.33
CA SER A 16 23.61 37.83 -28.22
C SER A 16 23.17 39.30 -28.34
N PRO A 17 21.87 39.61 -28.26
CA PRO A 17 21.39 40.93 -27.84
C PRO A 17 21.30 40.99 -26.31
N ARG A 18 21.56 42.18 -25.74
CA ARG A 18 21.57 42.44 -24.29
C ARG A 18 21.02 43.85 -24.04
N ARG A 19 20.28 44.07 -22.94
CA ARG A 19 19.74 45.38 -22.45
C ARG A 19 18.49 45.89 -23.24
N ARG A 20 17.59 46.72 -22.68
CA ARG A 20 17.43 47.29 -21.30
C ARG A 20 16.01 47.87 -21.10
N VAL A 21 15.62 48.10 -19.83
CA VAL A 21 14.56 49.02 -19.35
C VAL A 21 13.13 48.66 -19.82
N GLY A 22 12.09 48.63 -18.98
CA GLY A 22 12.00 48.92 -17.54
C GLY A 22 10.52 48.90 -17.08
N ASP A 23 10.13 49.48 -15.93
CA ASP A 23 10.98 50.06 -14.87
C ASP A 23 10.22 50.15 -13.51
N ALA A 24 10.63 51.08 -12.64
CA ALA A 24 10.21 51.27 -11.24
C ALA A 24 8.71 51.47 -10.91
N CYS A 25 8.31 50.94 -9.75
CA CYS A 25 7.36 51.60 -8.84
C CYS A 25 7.64 51.15 -7.39
N GLY A 26 7.76 52.09 -6.44
CA GLY A 26 8.07 51.81 -5.04
C GLY A 26 7.26 52.69 -4.10
N TYR A 27 7.10 52.26 -2.84
CA TYR A 27 6.45 53.04 -1.78
C TYR A 27 7.13 52.79 -0.41
N ASP A 28 6.92 53.71 0.52
CA ASP A 28 7.95 54.13 1.48
C ASP A 28 7.82 53.58 2.92
N ALA A 29 8.83 53.86 3.75
CA ALA A 29 9.14 53.24 5.03
C ALA A 29 8.39 53.78 6.27
N ARG A 30 8.42 52.96 7.35
CA ARG A 30 8.61 53.28 8.79
C ARG A 30 8.73 51.94 9.57
N ALA A 31 9.84 51.55 10.19
CA ALA A 31 10.62 52.14 11.30
C ALA A 31 9.92 52.04 12.68
N GLY A 32 10.41 51.18 13.60
CA GLY A 32 9.62 50.81 14.81
C GLY A 32 10.27 50.11 16.03
N ARG A 33 11.61 50.16 16.24
CA ARG A 33 12.35 49.88 17.52
C ARG A 33 12.25 48.51 18.24
N THR A 34 13.42 47.97 18.60
CA THR A 34 13.68 47.12 19.80
C THR A 34 14.42 47.98 20.87
N PRO A 35 14.53 47.59 22.17
CA PRO A 35 15.46 46.55 22.70
C PRO A 35 14.72 45.48 23.58
N LEU A 36 15.24 44.32 24.02
CA LEU A 36 16.56 43.78 24.45
C LEU A 36 16.89 43.90 25.98
N CYS A 37 17.56 42.85 26.50
CA CYS A 37 17.95 42.56 27.90
C CYS A 37 16.78 42.21 28.89
N GLY A 38 16.96 41.40 29.95
CA GLY A 38 18.14 40.67 30.45
C GLY A 38 17.77 39.49 31.40
N PRO A 39 18.74 38.70 31.93
CA PRO A 39 18.49 37.34 32.44
C PRO A 39 18.60 37.14 33.96
N GLY A 40 18.09 36.00 34.48
CA GLY A 40 18.50 35.45 35.79
C GLY A 40 17.51 34.46 36.43
N GLY A 41 17.96 33.71 37.44
CA GLY A 41 17.09 33.04 38.44
C GLY A 41 16.95 31.51 38.34
N ARG A 42 17.76 30.76 39.10
CA ARG A 42 17.55 29.33 39.40
C ARG A 42 16.47 29.16 40.49
N GLY A 43 15.82 28.00 40.57
CA GLY A 43 15.51 27.40 41.89
C GLY A 43 14.15 26.72 42.11
N ASN A 44 14.22 25.41 42.33
CA ASN A 44 13.44 24.58 43.27
C ASN A 44 11.89 24.53 43.28
N HIS A 45 11.43 23.28 43.18
CA HIS A 45 10.19 22.68 43.73
C HIS A 45 9.96 22.99 45.24
N PRO A 46 8.75 22.80 45.82
CA PRO A 46 7.79 21.72 45.50
C PRO A 46 6.28 22.07 45.48
N GLN A 47 5.45 21.04 45.23
CA GLN A 47 4.01 21.02 45.52
C GLN A 47 3.75 20.98 47.05
N PRO A 48 2.50 21.18 47.51
CA PRO A 48 1.70 19.97 47.74
C PRO A 48 0.22 20.06 47.30
N ALA A 49 -0.42 18.90 47.40
CA ALA A 49 -1.81 18.54 47.11
C ALA A 49 -2.92 19.51 47.58
N LEU A 50 -4.08 19.45 46.91
CA LEU A 50 -5.30 18.83 47.48
C LEU A 50 -6.40 18.59 46.42
N SER A 51 -7.38 17.77 46.80
CA SER A 51 -8.65 17.49 46.11
C SER A 51 -9.75 17.36 47.20
N PRO A 52 -11.04 17.06 46.93
CA PRO A 52 -11.75 16.85 45.66
C PRO A 52 -13.10 17.65 45.63
N ARG A 53 -14.08 17.18 44.82
CA ARG A 53 -15.53 17.55 44.85
C ARG A 53 -15.88 18.98 44.39
N SER A 54 -17.12 19.31 43.99
CA SER A 54 -18.22 18.53 43.37
C SER A 54 -19.37 19.47 42.98
N VAL A 55 -20.15 19.14 41.94
CA VAL A 55 -21.57 19.56 41.70
C VAL A 55 -21.86 21.07 41.71
N GLY A 56 -22.34 21.60 40.57
CA GLY A 56 -22.84 22.99 40.49
C GLY A 56 -23.53 23.29 39.16
N SER A 57 -24.83 22.96 39.06
CA SER A 57 -25.63 23.22 37.85
C SER A 57 -26.39 24.54 37.91
N ARG A 58 -26.67 25.12 36.72
CA ARG A 58 -27.58 26.25 36.42
C ARG A 58 -27.04 27.66 36.68
N CYS A 59 -27.10 28.48 35.64
CA CYS A 59 -28.07 29.58 35.59
C CYS A 59 -28.50 29.82 34.13
N CYS A 60 -29.63 30.50 33.91
CA CYS A 60 -30.25 30.68 32.60
C CYS A 60 -30.28 32.15 32.17
N GLY A 61 -30.40 32.38 30.85
CA GLY A 61 -30.74 33.68 30.25
C GLY A 61 -29.59 34.31 29.44
N ALA A 62 -29.84 34.97 28.30
CA ALA A 62 -31.08 34.99 27.51
C ALA A 62 -30.81 35.36 26.04
N SER A 63 -31.68 34.88 25.15
CA SER A 63 -32.03 35.44 23.81
C SER A 63 -30.96 36.15 22.95
N ARG A 64 -30.75 35.66 21.72
CA ARG A 64 -31.27 36.33 20.49
C ARG A 64 -31.09 35.51 19.19
N SER A 65 -32.09 35.66 18.32
CA SER A 65 -32.07 35.56 16.85
C SER A 65 -31.64 34.26 16.13
N PHE A 66 -32.62 33.65 15.46
CA PHE A 66 -32.46 32.62 14.43
C PHE A 66 -32.38 33.27 13.03
N ALA A 67 -31.47 32.82 12.16
CA ALA A 67 -31.60 32.90 10.69
C ALA A 67 -30.52 32.03 9.99
N PRO A 68 -30.88 30.92 9.30
CA PRO A 68 -29.94 30.17 8.47
C PRO A 68 -29.93 30.67 7.01
N GLY A 69 -28.77 30.64 6.34
CA GLY A 69 -28.65 31.10 4.96
C GLY A 69 -27.63 30.31 4.12
N TYR A 70 -28.00 30.08 2.86
CA TYR A 70 -27.16 29.63 1.73
C TYR A 70 -26.43 28.29 1.82
N HIS A 71 -27.04 27.27 1.18
CA HIS A 71 -26.43 25.99 0.86
C HIS A 71 -26.70 25.61 -0.62
N GLN A 72 -26.04 26.28 -1.57
CA GLN A 72 -26.16 25.97 -3.01
C GLN A 72 -24.88 26.35 -3.78
N SER A 73 -24.11 25.35 -4.25
CA SER A 73 -23.25 25.38 -5.46
C SER A 73 -22.33 24.14 -5.57
N CYS A 74 -22.88 22.94 -5.81
CA CYS A 74 -22.12 21.82 -6.41
C CYS A 74 -23.01 20.64 -6.89
N CYS A 75 -24.14 20.92 -7.55
CA CYS A 75 -25.04 19.86 -8.03
C CYS A 75 -25.81 20.21 -9.32
N GLN A 76 -25.10 20.70 -10.34
CA GLN A 76 -25.58 20.72 -11.72
C GLN A 76 -24.49 20.13 -12.61
N GLY A 77 -24.80 19.01 -13.28
CA GLY A 77 -23.82 18.24 -14.05
C GLY A 77 -24.30 16.87 -14.55
N ILE A 78 -25.44 16.37 -14.04
CA ILE A 78 -26.06 15.12 -14.50
C ILE A 78 -27.57 15.36 -14.69
N LEU A 79 -28.01 15.86 -15.85
CA LEU A 79 -29.39 15.78 -16.36
C LEU A 79 -29.57 16.34 -17.80
N ARG A 80 -28.72 15.90 -18.76
CA ARG A 80 -28.89 16.20 -20.21
C ARG A 80 -28.54 15.02 -21.12
N ALA A 81 -29.10 13.84 -20.86
CA ALA A 81 -28.92 12.65 -21.72
C ALA A 81 -30.04 11.61 -21.59
N CYS A 82 -31.31 12.02 -21.71
CA CYS A 82 -32.41 11.06 -21.94
C CYS A 82 -33.61 11.79 -22.56
N GLY A 83 -33.88 11.55 -23.85
CA GLY A 83 -35.01 12.13 -24.57
C GLY A 83 -35.47 11.20 -25.68
N ARG A 84 -36.80 11.06 -25.83
CA ARG A 84 -37.53 10.20 -26.78
C ARG A 84 -37.33 8.68 -26.62
N VAL A 85 -38.31 8.05 -25.98
CA VAL A 85 -39.25 7.15 -26.68
C VAL A 85 -40.68 7.57 -26.27
N ARG A 86 -41.68 7.37 -27.13
CA ARG A 86 -43.12 7.56 -26.83
C ARG A 86 -43.84 6.22 -26.96
N GLY A 87 -44.84 5.95 -26.11
CA GLY A 87 -45.73 4.79 -26.24
C GLY A 87 -46.80 4.77 -25.14
N CYS A 88 -48.08 4.75 -25.53
CA CYS A 88 -49.27 4.71 -24.66
C CYS A 88 -49.49 3.30 -24.04
N SER A 89 -50.40 3.00 -23.09
CA SER A 89 -51.67 3.62 -22.66
C SER A 89 -51.98 3.33 -21.14
N PRO A 90 -53.10 3.80 -20.53
CA PRO A 90 -53.15 4.12 -19.08
C PRO A 90 -54.21 3.40 -18.17
N TYR A 91 -54.15 3.75 -16.86
CA TYR A 91 -55.22 3.72 -15.81
C TYR A 91 -55.64 2.35 -15.16
N PRO A 92 -56.35 2.34 -14.00
CA PRO A 92 -56.13 3.11 -12.75
C PRO A 92 -56.33 2.30 -11.42
N GLY A 93 -56.05 2.92 -10.26
CA GLY A 93 -56.54 2.50 -8.92
C GLY A 93 -55.49 1.85 -7.98
N VAL A 94 -55.62 1.87 -6.64
CA VAL A 94 -56.66 2.37 -5.72
C VAL A 94 -56.02 2.95 -4.43
N HIS A 95 -56.53 4.12 -3.99
CA HIS A 95 -56.54 4.75 -2.65
C HIS A 95 -55.46 4.50 -1.57
N ALA A 96 -55.07 5.60 -0.89
CA ALA A 96 -54.36 5.60 0.39
C ALA A 96 -55.28 6.11 1.53
N VAL A 97 -55.09 5.59 2.76
CA VAL A 97 -55.74 6.06 3.99
C VAL A 97 -54.76 5.96 5.18
N SER A 98 -54.81 6.95 6.08
CA SER A 98 -54.13 7.02 7.39
C SER A 98 -54.80 8.15 8.19
N PRO A 99 -54.57 8.36 9.52
CA PRO A 99 -53.88 7.55 10.53
C PRO A 99 -54.80 7.27 11.77
N GLN A 100 -54.28 6.68 12.88
CA GLN A 100 -54.51 7.10 14.29
C GLN A 100 -53.91 6.12 15.34
N SER A 101 -53.76 6.59 16.60
CA SER A 101 -53.36 5.87 17.83
C SER A 101 -53.96 6.59 19.06
N PRO A 102 -54.20 5.96 20.24
CA PRO A 102 -53.16 5.69 21.27
C PRO A 102 -53.39 4.44 22.20
N HIS A 103 -52.70 4.39 23.37
CA HIS A 103 -52.59 3.32 24.41
C HIS A 103 -53.48 3.53 25.68
N PRO A 104 -53.45 2.68 26.78
CA PRO A 104 -53.00 1.29 27.02
C PRO A 104 -54.20 0.36 27.43
N PRO A 105 -54.49 -0.22 28.65
CA PRO A 105 -53.84 -0.38 30.00
C PRO A 105 -53.66 -1.87 30.49
N GLU A 106 -53.50 -2.12 31.80
CA GLU A 106 -53.48 -3.44 32.51
C GLU A 106 -54.67 -3.59 33.51
N PRO A 107 -55.03 -4.82 33.99
CA PRO A 107 -54.82 -5.22 35.41
C PRO A 107 -54.71 -6.78 35.65
N PRO A 108 -54.76 -7.34 36.89
CA PRO A 108 -54.05 -7.09 38.15
C PRO A 108 -53.38 -8.37 38.76
N ARG A 109 -52.98 -8.33 40.05
CA ARG A 109 -52.57 -9.49 40.91
C ARG A 109 -53.40 -9.53 42.20
N ASP A 110 -53.49 -10.69 42.86
CA ASP A 110 -53.89 -10.81 44.29
C ASP A 110 -53.29 -12.06 44.99
N SER A 111 -53.54 -12.28 46.30
CA SER A 111 -52.63 -13.05 47.19
C SER A 111 -53.22 -13.78 48.43
N CYS A 112 -52.35 -14.52 49.16
CA CYS A 112 -52.43 -15.05 50.56
C CYS A 112 -52.91 -16.49 50.85
N GLY A 113 -52.25 -17.18 51.81
CA GLY A 113 -52.68 -18.47 52.43
C GLY A 113 -51.56 -19.33 53.09
N HIS A 114 -51.68 -19.67 54.39
CA HIS A 114 -50.77 -20.51 55.22
C HIS A 114 -51.56 -21.07 56.44
N PRO A 115 -51.10 -22.03 57.29
CA PRO A 115 -49.93 -22.95 57.29
C PRO A 115 -50.39 -24.42 56.97
N GLY A 116 -49.75 -25.57 57.30
CA GLY A 116 -48.42 -25.94 57.84
C GLY A 116 -48.43 -26.72 59.19
N SER A 117 -47.96 -27.97 59.24
CA SER A 117 -47.85 -28.81 60.48
C SER A 117 -46.80 -29.96 60.40
N THR A 118 -46.27 -30.39 61.56
CA THR A 118 -45.41 -31.58 61.85
C THR A 118 -45.79 -32.11 63.26
N PRO A 119 -45.25 -33.19 63.89
CA PRO A 119 -44.10 -34.09 63.62
C PRO A 119 -44.57 -35.59 63.61
N PRO A 120 -43.92 -36.69 64.12
CA PRO A 120 -42.59 -36.88 64.75
C PRO A 120 -41.75 -38.13 64.33
N ALA A 121 -40.66 -38.31 65.09
CA ALA A 121 -39.51 -39.22 65.00
C ALA A 121 -39.72 -40.75 65.21
N ALA A 122 -38.74 -41.52 64.71
CA ALA A 122 -38.23 -42.75 65.34
C ALA A 122 -36.71 -42.91 65.06
N ARG A 123 -35.96 -43.65 65.90
CA ARG A 123 -34.51 -43.90 65.76
C ARG A 123 -34.22 -45.38 65.48
N ARG A 124 -33.20 -45.68 64.65
CA ARG A 124 -32.15 -46.70 64.90
C ARG A 124 -31.08 -46.76 63.79
N ALA A 125 -29.88 -47.19 64.20
CA ALA A 125 -28.74 -47.66 63.41
C ALA A 125 -28.27 -48.98 64.10
N PRO A 126 -27.43 -49.88 63.52
CA PRO A 126 -26.47 -49.68 62.42
C PRO A 126 -26.67 -50.58 61.19
N GLY A 127 -25.77 -50.48 60.20
CA GLY A 127 -25.59 -51.48 59.13
C GLY A 127 -24.56 -52.56 59.51
N PRO A 128 -23.89 -53.26 58.55
CA PRO A 128 -23.93 -53.09 57.09
C PRO A 128 -24.23 -54.38 56.30
N THR A 129 -24.52 -54.25 54.99
CA THR A 129 -23.96 -55.05 53.85
C THR A 129 -24.82 -54.86 52.57
N GLY A 130 -24.19 -55.05 51.40
CA GLY A 130 -24.88 -55.38 50.14
C GLY A 130 -25.82 -54.34 49.51
N ALA A 131 -25.28 -53.39 48.74
CA ALA A 131 -26.04 -52.59 47.77
C ALA A 131 -25.37 -52.64 46.37
N PRO A 132 -26.13 -52.66 45.25
CA PRO A 132 -25.54 -52.85 43.92
C PRO A 132 -24.86 -51.60 43.35
N ARG A 133 -24.16 -51.78 42.22
CA ARG A 133 -23.59 -50.69 41.42
C ARG A 133 -24.71 -49.75 40.93
N VAL A 134 -24.73 -48.50 41.43
CA VAL A 134 -25.43 -47.42 40.74
C VAL A 134 -24.59 -47.00 39.54
N SER A 135 -25.13 -47.19 38.34
CA SER A 135 -24.59 -46.60 37.12
C SER A 135 -24.81 -45.08 37.16
N THR A 136 -23.75 -44.30 37.34
CA THR A 136 -23.79 -42.86 37.09
C THR A 136 -23.90 -42.62 35.59
N GLU A 137 -25.14 -42.47 35.12
CA GLU A 137 -25.46 -42.05 33.77
C GLU A 137 -24.80 -40.68 33.52
N ARG A 138 -23.84 -40.65 32.58
CA ARG A 138 -22.98 -39.49 32.35
C ARG A 138 -23.65 -38.57 31.34
N ASP A 139 -23.94 -37.34 31.75
CA ASP A 139 -24.55 -36.30 30.90
C ASP A 139 -23.94 -36.26 29.48
N PRO A 140 -24.75 -36.45 28.42
CA PRO A 140 -24.28 -36.30 27.04
C PRO A 140 -23.85 -34.87 26.66
N ALA A 141 -24.09 -33.90 27.56
CA ALA A 141 -23.85 -32.48 27.34
C ALA A 141 -22.42 -32.00 27.68
N ALA A 142 -21.54 -32.88 28.19
CA ALA A 142 -20.27 -32.48 28.81
C ALA A 142 -18.98 -32.94 28.07
N ASP A 143 -19.07 -33.57 26.90
CA ASP A 143 -17.89 -34.11 26.18
C ASP A 143 -17.69 -33.55 24.75
N VAL A 144 -17.80 -32.22 24.61
CA VAL A 144 -17.46 -31.49 23.37
C VAL A 144 -16.25 -30.58 23.62
N SER A 145 -15.10 -31.17 24.00
CA SER A 145 -13.88 -30.40 24.28
C SER A 145 -12.53 -31.10 23.94
N ALA A 146 -12.52 -31.97 22.93
CA ALA A 146 -11.31 -32.30 22.14
C ALA A 146 -11.70 -32.84 20.76
N GLY A 147 -10.77 -32.86 19.79
CA GLY A 147 -10.91 -33.75 18.61
C GLY A 147 -11.21 -33.13 17.24
N ALA A 148 -11.03 -31.83 17.03
CA ALA A 148 -10.98 -31.26 15.67
C ALA A 148 -9.72 -30.41 15.48
N PRO A 149 -8.61 -30.92 14.91
CA PRO A 149 -7.55 -30.05 14.42
C PRO A 149 -8.18 -29.11 13.38
N ARG A 150 -7.97 -27.80 13.53
CA ARG A 150 -8.36 -26.82 12.50
C ARG A 150 -7.48 -27.06 11.28
N ALA A 151 -7.89 -28.02 10.44
CA ALA A 151 -7.15 -28.49 9.28
C ALA A 151 -6.68 -27.28 8.49
N ALA A 152 -5.35 -27.11 8.42
CA ALA A 152 -4.73 -25.83 8.11
C ALA A 152 -4.73 -25.53 6.60
N LEU A 153 -5.92 -25.65 5.98
CA LEU A 153 -6.25 -25.61 4.56
C LEU A 153 -5.21 -24.84 3.77
N SER A 154 -4.45 -25.58 2.98
CA SER A 154 -3.34 -25.04 2.21
C SER A 154 -3.88 -24.10 1.15
N LEU A 155 -3.14 -23.02 0.84
CA LEU A 155 -3.55 -22.06 -0.19
C LEU A 155 -3.86 -22.74 -1.55
N PRO A 156 -3.13 -23.79 -1.99
CA PRO A 156 -3.51 -24.58 -3.15
C PRO A 156 -4.88 -25.28 -3.05
N ALA A 157 -5.26 -25.82 -1.88
CA ALA A 157 -6.55 -26.49 -1.69
C ALA A 157 -7.76 -25.53 -1.69
N VAL A 158 -7.54 -24.24 -1.45
CA VAL A 158 -8.62 -23.23 -1.44
C VAL A 158 -8.65 -22.37 -2.71
N GLY A 159 -7.48 -21.94 -3.21
CA GLY A 159 -7.36 -21.08 -4.40
C GLY A 159 -7.05 -21.82 -5.71
N GLY A 160 -6.45 -23.02 -5.63
CA GLY A 160 -5.95 -23.80 -6.76
C GLY A 160 -4.55 -23.38 -7.23
N TRP A 161 -3.68 -24.36 -7.52
CA TRP A 161 -2.32 -24.11 -8.04
C TRP A 161 -2.28 -23.19 -9.26
N ALA A 162 -3.21 -23.36 -10.20
CA ALA A 162 -3.29 -22.53 -11.41
C ALA A 162 -3.55 -21.04 -11.10
N PHE A 163 -4.24 -20.70 -10.01
CA PHE A 163 -4.39 -19.31 -9.58
C PHE A 163 -3.09 -18.77 -8.98
N LEU A 164 -2.48 -19.52 -8.06
CA LEU A 164 -1.23 -19.16 -7.38
C LEU A 164 -0.13 -18.85 -8.41
N VAL A 165 0.15 -19.80 -9.30
CA VAL A 165 1.23 -19.69 -10.29
C VAL A 165 0.96 -18.55 -11.28
N THR A 166 -0.25 -18.44 -11.82
CA THR A 166 -0.54 -17.38 -12.82
C THR A 166 -0.67 -15.99 -12.21
N ALA A 167 -1.09 -15.84 -10.94
CA ALA A 167 -1.07 -14.57 -10.24
C ALA A 167 0.34 -14.16 -9.78
N LEU A 168 1.27 -15.10 -9.62
CA LEU A 168 2.71 -14.80 -9.48
C LEU A 168 3.29 -14.37 -10.83
N VAL A 169 3.22 -15.22 -11.86
CA VAL A 169 3.75 -14.96 -13.20
C VAL A 169 3.18 -13.66 -13.80
N GLY A 170 1.88 -13.40 -13.63
CA GLY A 170 1.22 -12.19 -14.09
C GLY A 170 1.63 -10.88 -13.40
N ARG A 171 2.30 -10.93 -12.23
CA ARG A 171 2.81 -9.73 -11.55
C ARG A 171 4.26 -9.41 -11.90
N LEU A 172 5.07 -10.40 -12.30
CA LEU A 172 6.50 -10.21 -12.59
C LEU A 172 6.76 -9.07 -13.60
N PRO A 173 6.01 -8.94 -14.72
CA PRO A 173 6.26 -7.86 -15.68
C PRO A 173 6.11 -6.45 -15.10
N ALA A 174 5.29 -6.24 -14.06
CA ALA A 174 5.16 -4.94 -13.41
C ALA A 174 6.47 -4.49 -12.74
N ALA A 175 7.21 -5.42 -12.14
CA ALA A 175 8.53 -5.16 -11.56
C ALA A 175 9.61 -5.07 -12.65
N THR A 176 9.59 -5.98 -13.64
CA THR A 176 10.57 -5.99 -14.73
C THR A 176 10.52 -4.72 -15.59
N VAL A 177 9.32 -4.26 -15.97
CA VAL A 177 9.16 -3.07 -16.82
C VAL A 177 9.68 -1.81 -16.12
N GLN A 178 9.52 -1.67 -14.80
CA GLN A 178 9.92 -0.44 -14.12
C GLN A 178 11.44 -0.20 -14.11
N LEU A 179 12.27 -1.25 -13.93
CA LEU A 179 13.72 -1.11 -14.20
C LEU A 179 14.02 -1.11 -15.71
N GLY A 180 13.29 -1.88 -16.51
CA GLY A 180 13.46 -1.94 -17.96
C GLY A 180 13.35 -0.59 -18.65
N LEU A 181 12.42 0.26 -18.21
CA LEU A 181 12.28 1.65 -18.70
C LEU A 181 13.48 2.53 -18.31
N LEU A 182 14.03 2.37 -17.11
CA LEU A 182 15.22 3.11 -16.67
C LEU A 182 16.41 2.77 -17.58
N LEU A 183 16.72 1.47 -17.68
CA LEU A 183 17.85 0.96 -18.46
C LEU A 183 17.69 1.22 -19.97
N TYR A 184 16.45 1.19 -20.47
CA TYR A 184 16.17 1.55 -21.86
C TYR A 184 16.55 3.01 -22.16
N VAL A 185 16.06 3.96 -21.35
CA VAL A 185 16.29 5.39 -21.58
C VAL A 185 17.74 5.80 -21.29
N SER A 186 18.39 5.21 -20.28
CA SER A 186 19.82 5.46 -20.03
C SER A 186 20.70 4.89 -21.15
N GLY A 187 20.49 3.63 -21.54
CA GLY A 187 21.28 2.96 -22.58
C GLY A 187 21.01 3.52 -23.99
N ALA A 188 19.87 4.18 -24.21
CA ALA A 188 19.60 4.97 -25.41
C ALA A 188 20.38 6.31 -25.46
N GLY A 189 21.25 6.59 -24.47
CA GLY A 189 22.09 7.79 -24.41
C GLY A 189 21.37 9.05 -23.93
N LEU A 190 20.11 8.95 -23.48
CA LEU A 190 19.27 10.11 -23.13
C LEU A 190 19.48 10.63 -21.70
N GLY A 191 20.47 10.10 -20.98
CA GLY A 191 20.89 10.57 -19.67
C GLY A 191 20.10 9.99 -18.48
N ILE A 192 20.80 9.85 -17.35
CA ILE A 192 20.25 9.27 -16.11
C ILE A 192 19.09 10.11 -15.55
N GLY A 193 19.14 11.44 -15.68
CA GLY A 193 18.06 12.33 -15.26
C GLY A 193 16.72 12.03 -15.96
N LEU A 194 16.73 11.91 -17.29
CA LEU A 194 15.50 11.58 -18.04
C LEU A 194 15.06 10.13 -17.80
N ALA A 195 16.00 9.20 -17.64
CA ALA A 195 15.68 7.83 -17.26
C ALA A 195 14.96 7.78 -15.90
N GLY A 196 15.47 8.49 -14.89
CA GLY A 196 14.85 8.61 -13.56
C GLY A 196 13.45 9.26 -13.61
N LEU A 197 13.28 10.31 -14.42
CA LEU A 197 11.98 10.93 -14.68
C LEU A 197 11.02 9.98 -15.43
N THR A 198 11.52 9.11 -16.30
CA THR A 198 10.71 8.10 -17.01
C THR A 198 10.14 7.07 -16.04
N VAL A 199 10.94 6.57 -15.09
CA VAL A 199 10.47 5.71 -14.00
C VAL A 199 9.45 6.43 -13.13
N ALA A 200 9.67 7.72 -12.84
CA ALA A 200 8.76 8.53 -12.06
C ALA A 200 7.41 8.74 -12.76
N ALA A 201 7.41 9.07 -14.06
CA ALA A 201 6.21 9.21 -14.85
C ALA A 201 5.39 7.91 -14.90
N ALA A 202 6.04 6.75 -15.06
CA ALA A 202 5.37 5.45 -14.97
C ALA A 202 4.81 5.16 -13.57
N GLY A 203 5.54 5.49 -12.51
CA GLY A 203 5.07 5.32 -11.13
C GLY A 203 3.89 6.24 -10.77
N PHE A 204 3.92 7.51 -11.17
CA PHE A 204 2.78 8.44 -11.06
C PHE A 204 1.58 7.97 -11.90
N GLY A 205 1.84 7.52 -13.14
CA GLY A 205 0.82 6.92 -14.00
C GLY A 205 0.12 5.74 -13.30
N SER A 206 0.89 4.82 -12.72
CA SER A 206 0.37 3.68 -11.96
C SER A 206 -0.42 4.11 -10.71
N ALA A 207 0.07 5.10 -9.96
CA ALA A 207 -0.62 5.62 -8.77
C ALA A 207 -1.96 6.28 -9.10
N ILE A 208 -2.06 6.99 -10.24
CA ILE A 208 -3.31 7.57 -10.74
C ILE A 208 -4.22 6.49 -11.34
N GLY A 209 -3.65 5.56 -12.13
CA GLY A 209 -4.36 4.54 -12.88
C GLY A 209 -4.96 3.42 -12.03
N ALA A 210 -4.28 2.97 -10.98
CA ALA A 210 -4.71 1.84 -10.15
C ALA A 210 -6.14 2.01 -9.56
N PRO A 211 -6.56 3.20 -9.05
CA PRO A 211 -7.97 3.46 -8.71
C PRO A 211 -8.96 3.34 -9.88
N PHE A 212 -8.59 3.68 -11.12
CA PHE A 212 -9.47 3.50 -12.28
C PHE A 212 -9.53 2.03 -12.71
N VAL A 213 -8.38 1.35 -12.80
CA VAL A 213 -8.31 -0.09 -13.09
C VAL A 213 -9.13 -0.88 -12.05
N GLY A 214 -9.03 -0.54 -10.76
CA GLY A 214 -9.85 -1.14 -9.70
C GLY A 214 -11.36 -0.97 -9.95
N ARG A 215 -11.85 0.26 -10.12
CA ARG A 215 -13.28 0.53 -10.40
C ARG A 215 -13.76 -0.13 -11.69
N LEU A 216 -12.89 -0.27 -12.70
CA LEU A 216 -13.21 -0.98 -13.94
C LEU A 216 -13.32 -2.48 -13.68
N VAL A 217 -12.41 -3.09 -12.93
CA VAL A 217 -12.48 -4.51 -12.52
C VAL A 217 -13.75 -4.80 -11.72
N ASP A 218 -14.13 -3.90 -10.80
CA ASP A 218 -15.35 -4.02 -10.00
C ASP A 218 -16.63 -3.94 -10.86
N ARG A 219 -16.60 -3.16 -11.96
CA ARG A 219 -17.77 -2.93 -12.84
C ARG A 219 -17.89 -3.93 -13.99
N PHE A 220 -16.78 -4.35 -14.58
CA PHE A 220 -16.73 -5.16 -15.82
C PHE A 220 -16.09 -6.54 -15.61
N GLY A 221 -15.64 -6.86 -14.40
CA GLY A 221 -14.89 -8.06 -14.08
C GLY A 221 -13.40 -7.95 -14.47
N PRO A 222 -12.54 -8.85 -13.94
CA PRO A 222 -11.09 -8.75 -14.13
C PRO A 222 -10.65 -9.05 -15.57
N LEU A 223 -11.31 -9.95 -16.29
CA LEU A 223 -10.86 -10.41 -17.61
C LEU A 223 -10.76 -9.29 -18.67
N PRO A 224 -11.84 -8.55 -19.02
CA PRO A 224 -11.76 -7.53 -20.06
C PRO A 224 -10.86 -6.35 -19.67
N VAL A 225 -10.75 -6.06 -18.36
CA VAL A 225 -9.96 -4.94 -17.86
C VAL A 225 -8.47 -5.26 -17.83
N VAL A 226 -8.07 -6.47 -17.42
CA VAL A 226 -6.68 -6.92 -17.55
C VAL A 226 -6.27 -6.98 -19.01
N LEU A 227 -7.12 -7.50 -19.91
CA LEU A 227 -6.88 -7.48 -21.36
C LEU A 227 -6.65 -6.07 -21.91
N GLY A 228 -7.56 -5.13 -21.62
CA GLY A 228 -7.46 -3.74 -22.07
C GLY A 228 -6.25 -3.00 -21.50
N ALA A 229 -5.95 -3.22 -20.22
CA ALA A 229 -4.77 -2.67 -19.54
C ALA A 229 -3.46 -3.20 -20.18
N THR A 230 -3.33 -4.51 -20.37
CA THR A 230 -2.20 -5.13 -21.08
C THR A 230 -2.04 -4.54 -22.49
N ALA A 231 -3.13 -4.39 -23.25
CA ALA A 231 -3.07 -3.81 -24.59
C ALA A 231 -2.57 -2.36 -24.58
N VAL A 232 -3.13 -1.47 -23.74
CA VAL A 232 -2.70 -0.07 -23.64
C VAL A 232 -1.26 0.05 -23.12
N GLN A 233 -0.85 -0.83 -22.20
CA GLN A 233 0.52 -0.89 -21.71
C GLN A 233 1.52 -1.23 -22.84
N LEU A 234 1.19 -2.22 -23.67
CA LEU A 234 1.99 -2.60 -24.84
C LEU A 234 2.01 -1.50 -25.91
N THR A 235 0.87 -0.85 -26.19
CA THR A 235 0.82 0.31 -27.09
C THR A 235 1.70 1.46 -26.58
N GLY A 236 1.71 1.72 -25.27
CA GLY A 236 2.60 2.70 -24.65
C GLY A 236 4.09 2.34 -24.80
N MET A 237 4.46 1.07 -24.66
CA MET A 237 5.84 0.60 -24.85
C MET A 237 6.28 0.69 -26.32
N GLY A 238 5.39 0.37 -27.27
CA GLY A 238 5.63 0.54 -28.71
C GLY A 238 5.76 2.01 -29.10
N ALA A 239 4.91 2.89 -28.55
CA ALA A 239 4.99 4.33 -28.75
C ALA A 239 6.30 4.91 -28.18
N LEU A 240 6.72 4.48 -26.99
CA LEU A 240 8.02 4.87 -26.40
C LEU A 240 9.19 4.46 -27.30
N LEU A 241 9.20 3.22 -27.80
CA LEU A 241 10.22 2.72 -28.73
C LEU A 241 10.27 3.55 -30.02
N ALA A 242 9.12 3.91 -30.58
CA ALA A 242 9.05 4.78 -31.76
C ALA A 242 9.56 6.21 -31.46
N VAL A 243 9.11 6.83 -30.36
CA VAL A 243 9.54 8.18 -29.95
C VAL A 243 11.05 8.25 -29.76
N VAL A 244 11.67 7.29 -29.07
CA VAL A 244 13.12 7.26 -28.87
C VAL A 244 13.86 7.02 -30.19
N ARG A 245 13.40 6.08 -31.03
CA ARG A 245 14.04 5.78 -32.32
C ARG A 245 13.92 6.91 -33.36
N HIS A 246 12.96 7.81 -33.21
CA HIS A 246 12.79 9.00 -34.05
C HIS A 246 13.26 10.30 -33.36
N HIS A 247 14.06 10.19 -32.29
CA HIS A 247 14.62 11.33 -31.54
C HIS A 247 13.57 12.36 -31.06
N GLY A 248 12.37 11.87 -30.73
CA GLY A 248 11.25 12.70 -30.28
C GLY A 248 11.52 13.35 -28.91
N PRO A 249 10.85 14.48 -28.60
CA PRO A 249 11.11 15.26 -27.41
C PRO A 249 10.82 14.49 -26.12
N ALA A 250 11.62 14.77 -25.08
CA ALA A 250 11.53 14.14 -23.75
C ALA A 250 10.11 14.16 -23.13
N ALA A 251 9.30 15.17 -23.43
CA ALA A 251 7.90 15.23 -23.00
C ALA A 251 7.07 14.02 -23.48
N LEU A 252 7.28 13.55 -24.72
CA LEU A 252 6.58 12.37 -25.26
C LEU A 252 7.06 11.07 -24.61
N ILE A 253 8.35 10.97 -24.26
CA ILE A 253 8.91 9.84 -23.48
C ILE A 253 8.19 9.73 -22.13
N LEU A 254 8.05 10.86 -21.42
CA LEU A 254 7.35 10.90 -20.13
C LEU A 254 5.84 10.61 -20.26
N VAL A 255 5.18 11.10 -21.32
CA VAL A 255 3.77 10.77 -21.61
C VAL A 255 3.60 9.27 -21.89
N CYS A 256 4.45 8.66 -22.72
CA CYS A 256 4.41 7.23 -22.98
C CYS A 256 4.63 6.42 -21.69
N ALA A 257 5.60 6.82 -20.86
CA ALA A 257 5.84 6.18 -19.56
C ALA A 257 4.63 6.28 -18.62
N ALA A 258 3.98 7.45 -18.53
CA ALA A 258 2.76 7.61 -17.74
C ALA A 258 1.61 6.73 -18.25
N VAL A 259 1.45 6.56 -19.57
CA VAL A 259 0.49 5.62 -20.17
C VAL A 259 0.83 4.17 -19.79
N ILE A 260 2.08 3.72 -19.99
CA ILE A 260 2.57 2.38 -19.61
C ILE A 260 2.27 2.09 -18.12
N GLY A 261 2.51 3.07 -17.25
CA GLY A 261 2.25 2.99 -15.81
C GLY A 261 0.76 2.89 -15.46
N SER A 262 -0.05 3.81 -15.99
CA SER A 262 -1.50 3.86 -15.72
C SER A 262 -2.27 2.64 -16.23
N ALA A 263 -1.76 2.00 -17.28
CA ALA A 263 -2.27 0.76 -17.85
C ALA A 263 -1.72 -0.51 -17.17
N ASN A 264 -1.10 -0.42 -15.98
CA ASN A 264 -0.72 -1.60 -15.22
C ASN A 264 -1.97 -2.37 -14.73
N PRO A 265 -2.15 -3.67 -15.08
CA PRO A 265 -3.36 -4.44 -14.79
C PRO A 265 -3.60 -4.81 -13.32
N GLN A 266 -2.74 -4.41 -12.38
CA GLN A 266 -2.93 -4.58 -10.92
C GLN A 266 -3.19 -6.03 -10.47
N VAL A 267 -2.54 -7.03 -11.09
CA VAL A 267 -2.76 -8.47 -10.84
C VAL A 267 -2.71 -8.85 -9.36
N GLY A 268 -1.77 -8.29 -8.59
CA GLY A 268 -1.69 -8.50 -7.14
C GLY A 268 -2.89 -7.96 -6.35
N ALA A 269 -3.47 -6.82 -6.75
CA ALA A 269 -4.69 -6.30 -6.14
C ALA A 269 -5.90 -7.19 -6.43
N ILE A 270 -6.02 -7.67 -7.68
CA ILE A 270 -7.06 -8.63 -8.10
C ILE A 270 -6.92 -9.94 -7.29
N ALA A 271 -5.71 -10.43 -7.07
CA ALA A 271 -5.44 -11.62 -6.26
C ALA A 271 -5.86 -11.42 -4.79
N ARG A 272 -5.41 -10.33 -4.14
CA ARG A 272 -5.80 -9.96 -2.76
C ARG A 272 -7.32 -9.78 -2.59
N ALA A 273 -7.99 -9.16 -3.57
CA ALA A 273 -9.45 -9.02 -3.58
C ALA A 273 -10.15 -10.39 -3.69
N ARG A 274 -9.64 -11.29 -4.54
CA ARG A 274 -10.16 -12.65 -4.68
C ARG A 274 -9.98 -13.48 -3.42
N TRP A 275 -8.83 -13.43 -2.75
CA TRP A 275 -8.64 -14.08 -1.44
C TRP A 275 -9.66 -13.61 -0.42
N SER A 276 -9.93 -12.31 -0.38
CA SER A 276 -10.96 -11.73 0.49
C SER A 276 -12.36 -12.25 0.16
N ALA A 277 -12.70 -12.40 -1.13
CA ALA A 277 -13.98 -12.98 -1.56
C ALA A 277 -14.10 -14.48 -1.22
N ILE A 278 -13.02 -15.26 -1.39
CA ILE A 278 -12.95 -16.69 -1.03
C ILE A 278 -13.11 -16.86 0.49
N ALA A 279 -12.40 -16.05 1.29
CA ALA A 279 -12.48 -16.07 2.74
C ALA A 279 -13.90 -15.77 3.25
N ARG A 280 -14.61 -14.80 2.64
CA ARG A 280 -16.04 -14.55 2.91
C ARG A 280 -16.92 -15.73 2.50
N ARG A 281 -16.85 -16.17 1.23
CA ARG A 281 -17.71 -17.25 0.69
C ARG A 281 -17.55 -18.58 1.46
N ARG A 282 -16.36 -18.90 1.99
CA ARG A 282 -16.10 -20.11 2.80
C ARG A 282 -16.11 -19.89 4.32
N ARG A 283 -16.42 -18.69 4.82
CA ARG A 283 -16.38 -18.31 6.25
C ARG A 283 -15.03 -18.63 6.95
N LEU A 284 -13.91 -18.41 6.25
CA LEU A 284 -12.55 -18.70 6.73
C LEU A 284 -11.78 -17.40 7.05
N PRO A 285 -11.98 -16.74 8.21
CA PRO A 285 -11.34 -15.44 8.51
C PRO A 285 -9.80 -15.53 8.51
N GLY A 286 -9.23 -16.59 9.09
CA GLY A 286 -7.79 -16.84 9.12
C GLY A 286 -7.14 -17.16 7.77
N LEU A 287 -7.92 -17.27 6.68
CA LEU A 287 -7.38 -17.41 5.33
C LEU A 287 -6.73 -16.10 4.85
N VAL A 288 -7.27 -14.93 5.23
CA VAL A 288 -6.83 -13.64 4.68
C VAL A 288 -5.38 -13.34 5.06
N SER A 289 -5.00 -13.38 6.33
CA SER A 289 -3.63 -13.10 6.76
C SER A 289 -2.62 -14.13 6.23
N ARG A 290 -3.01 -15.41 6.10
CA ARG A 290 -2.17 -16.45 5.47
C ARG A 290 -1.98 -16.22 3.98
N ALA A 291 -3.03 -15.78 3.28
CA ALA A 291 -2.96 -15.40 1.87
C ALA A 291 -2.13 -14.13 1.67
N LEU A 292 -2.29 -13.11 2.52
CA LEU A 292 -1.48 -11.89 2.49
C LEU A 292 0.02 -12.20 2.66
N GLY A 293 0.39 -13.13 3.55
CA GLY A 293 1.77 -13.59 3.66
C GLY A 293 2.33 -14.22 2.37
N TYR A 294 1.51 -14.98 1.64
CA TYR A 294 1.87 -15.52 0.33
C TYR A 294 1.94 -14.44 -0.77
N GLU A 295 0.98 -13.51 -0.79
CA GLU A 295 0.99 -12.38 -1.73
C GLU A 295 2.24 -11.51 -1.54
N THR A 296 2.61 -11.19 -0.29
CA THR A 296 3.87 -10.50 0.03
C THR A 296 5.08 -11.28 -0.45
N ALA A 297 5.14 -12.60 -0.22
CA ALA A 297 6.24 -13.42 -0.73
C ALA A 297 6.34 -13.43 -2.27
N CYS A 298 5.20 -13.34 -2.97
CA CYS A 298 5.17 -13.20 -4.43
C CYS A 298 5.65 -11.81 -4.89
N ASP A 299 5.36 -10.77 -4.11
CA ASP A 299 5.82 -9.41 -4.39
C ASP A 299 7.35 -9.29 -4.16
N GLU A 300 7.90 -9.90 -3.10
CA GLU A 300 9.35 -10.04 -2.88
C GLU A 300 10.06 -10.81 -4.00
N VAL A 301 9.47 -11.92 -4.50
CA VAL A 301 9.98 -12.64 -5.69
C VAL A 301 9.98 -11.73 -6.93
N GLY A 302 8.99 -10.84 -7.06
CA GLY A 302 8.96 -9.79 -8.07
C GLY A 302 10.13 -8.79 -7.93
N PHE A 303 10.44 -8.34 -6.72
CA PHE A 303 11.58 -7.45 -6.45
C PHE A 303 12.95 -8.11 -6.64
N ILE A 304 13.06 -9.44 -6.54
CA ILE A 304 14.28 -10.18 -6.90
C ILE A 304 14.39 -10.34 -8.42
N LEU A 305 13.39 -10.98 -9.05
CA LEU A 305 13.49 -11.42 -10.43
C LEU A 305 13.31 -10.28 -11.44
N GLY A 306 12.44 -9.30 -11.16
CA GLY A 306 12.16 -8.19 -12.05
C GLY A 306 13.43 -7.41 -12.44
N PRO A 307 14.23 -6.94 -11.47
CA PRO A 307 15.49 -6.25 -11.72
C PRO A 307 16.54 -7.10 -12.43
N VAL A 308 16.70 -8.37 -12.04
CA VAL A 308 17.67 -9.29 -12.67
C VAL A 308 17.33 -9.53 -14.14
N ILE A 309 16.06 -9.78 -14.45
CA ILE A 309 15.58 -9.98 -15.83
C ILE A 309 15.76 -8.69 -16.65
N ALA A 310 15.40 -7.53 -16.13
CA ALA A 310 15.54 -6.26 -16.84
C ALA A 310 17.02 -5.92 -17.14
N GLY A 311 17.92 -6.11 -16.17
CA GLY A 311 19.35 -5.90 -16.34
C GLY A 311 19.99 -6.90 -17.30
N ALA A 312 19.61 -8.17 -17.24
CA ALA A 312 20.07 -9.20 -18.17
C ALA A 312 19.61 -8.90 -19.60
N LEU A 313 18.34 -8.52 -19.82
CA LEU A 313 17.82 -8.19 -21.15
C LEU A 313 18.56 -7.01 -21.77
N VAL A 314 18.70 -5.88 -21.07
CA VAL A 314 19.41 -4.71 -21.62
C VAL A 314 20.91 -4.97 -21.75
N GLY A 315 21.53 -5.66 -20.79
CA GLY A 315 22.96 -5.97 -20.81
C GLY A 315 23.40 -7.00 -21.86
N LEU A 316 22.52 -7.93 -22.26
CA LEU A 316 22.83 -8.96 -23.26
C LEU A 316 22.37 -8.59 -24.68
N LEU A 317 21.30 -7.81 -24.83
CA LEU A 317 20.70 -7.49 -26.13
C LEU A 317 20.94 -6.03 -26.57
N GLY A 318 21.22 -5.14 -25.62
CA GLY A 318 21.16 -3.69 -25.82
C GLY A 318 19.72 -3.14 -25.76
N PRO A 319 19.54 -1.80 -25.71
CA PRO A 319 18.29 -1.19 -25.27
C PRO A 319 17.07 -1.52 -26.14
N ASN A 320 17.17 -1.31 -27.46
CA ASN A 320 16.04 -1.46 -28.39
C ASN A 320 15.46 -2.90 -28.44
N PRO A 321 16.25 -3.96 -28.68
CA PRO A 321 15.73 -5.32 -28.64
C PRO A 321 15.31 -5.76 -27.23
N ALA A 322 15.97 -5.27 -26.17
CA ALA A 322 15.53 -5.53 -24.80
C ALA A 322 14.12 -4.99 -24.53
N LEU A 323 13.77 -3.78 -24.99
CA LEU A 323 12.41 -3.26 -24.86
C LEU A 323 11.38 -4.09 -25.65
N VAL A 324 11.76 -4.66 -26.80
CA VAL A 324 10.90 -5.60 -27.56
C VAL A 324 10.71 -6.91 -26.79
N VAL A 325 11.77 -7.49 -26.22
CA VAL A 325 11.65 -8.71 -25.38
C VAL A 325 10.89 -8.42 -24.09
N LEU A 326 10.96 -7.21 -23.53
CA LEU A 326 10.11 -6.78 -22.41
C LEU A 326 8.62 -6.70 -22.80
N MET A 327 8.28 -6.30 -24.02
CA MET A 327 6.90 -6.39 -24.53
C MET A 327 6.45 -7.86 -24.65
N VAL A 328 7.30 -8.77 -25.14
CA VAL A 328 7.01 -10.22 -25.16
C VAL A 328 6.86 -10.77 -23.72
N TRP A 329 7.67 -10.31 -22.76
CA TRP A 329 7.57 -10.68 -21.34
C TRP A 329 6.27 -10.19 -20.69
N VAL A 330 5.80 -8.98 -21.03
CA VAL A 330 4.47 -8.48 -20.64
C VAL A 330 3.37 -9.38 -21.21
N VAL A 331 3.41 -9.70 -22.51
CA VAL A 331 2.44 -10.60 -23.16
C VAL A 331 2.45 -11.98 -22.52
N ALA A 332 3.61 -12.59 -22.29
CA ALA A 332 3.72 -13.93 -21.70
C ALA A 332 3.24 -13.94 -20.24
N GLY A 333 3.76 -13.04 -19.40
CA GLY A 333 3.46 -12.99 -17.97
C GLY A 333 1.99 -12.68 -17.70
N GLN A 334 1.49 -11.55 -18.24
CA GLN A 334 0.09 -11.15 -18.05
C GLN A 334 -0.86 -12.07 -18.82
N GLY A 335 -0.43 -12.59 -19.99
CA GLY A 335 -1.14 -13.59 -20.79
C GLY A 335 -1.42 -14.88 -20.03
N CYS A 336 -0.49 -15.39 -19.21
CA CYS A 336 -0.75 -16.53 -18.33
C CYS A 336 -1.93 -16.28 -17.36
N PHE A 337 -2.03 -15.06 -16.81
CA PHE A 337 -3.15 -14.69 -15.93
C PHE A 337 -4.45 -14.44 -16.71
N ILE A 338 -4.38 -13.87 -17.91
CA ILE A 338 -5.52 -13.73 -18.82
C ILE A 338 -6.07 -15.10 -19.21
N ALA A 339 -5.22 -16.04 -19.62
CA ALA A 339 -5.61 -17.41 -19.95
C ALA A 339 -6.24 -18.13 -18.76
N TYR A 340 -5.71 -17.94 -17.54
CA TYR A 340 -6.35 -18.40 -16.32
C TYR A 340 -7.76 -17.83 -16.14
N LEU A 341 -7.95 -16.51 -16.31
CA LEU A 341 -9.27 -15.87 -16.20
C LEU A 341 -10.24 -16.36 -17.29
N VAL A 342 -9.78 -16.60 -18.52
CA VAL A 342 -10.57 -17.22 -19.60
C VAL A 342 -11.01 -18.64 -19.19
N SER A 343 -10.11 -19.47 -18.66
CA SER A 343 -10.42 -20.84 -18.20
C SER A 343 -11.47 -20.91 -17.06
N ARG A 344 -11.74 -19.79 -16.40
CA ARG A 344 -12.71 -19.67 -15.29
C ARG A 344 -13.92 -18.80 -15.61
N ARG A 345 -14.06 -18.34 -16.87
CA ARG A 345 -15.14 -17.45 -17.33
C ARG A 345 -16.55 -18.03 -17.16
N GLY A 346 -16.67 -19.37 -17.16
CA GLY A 346 -17.92 -20.09 -16.88
C GLY A 346 -18.16 -20.48 -15.41
N LEU A 347 -17.25 -20.14 -14.49
CA LEU A 347 -17.35 -20.46 -13.04
C LEU A 347 -17.58 -19.23 -12.16
N THR A 348 -17.63 -18.03 -12.74
CA THR A 348 -17.82 -16.77 -12.04
C THR A 348 -19.29 -16.38 -11.93
N VAL A 349 -20.03 -17.07 -11.07
CA VAL A 349 -21.29 -16.54 -10.54
C VAL A 349 -20.98 -15.28 -9.72
N GLU A 350 -21.51 -14.17 -10.24
CA GLU A 350 -21.71 -12.87 -9.60
C GLU A 350 -20.48 -12.19 -8.97
N THR A 351 -20.00 -11.16 -9.66
CA THR A 351 -19.64 -9.89 -9.01
C THR A 351 -20.92 -9.24 -8.47
N HIS A 352 -21.48 -9.83 -7.41
CA HIS A 352 -22.61 -9.23 -6.69
C HIS A 352 -22.16 -7.84 -6.22
N GLY A 353 -23.03 -6.84 -6.35
CA GLY A 353 -22.72 -5.46 -6.02
C GLY A 353 -22.16 -5.34 -4.60
N MET A 354 -21.35 -4.31 -4.34
CA MET A 354 -21.00 -3.98 -2.96
C MET A 354 -22.26 -3.52 -2.23
N ASP A 355 -22.89 -4.47 -1.52
CA ASP A 355 -23.74 -4.16 -0.38
C ASP A 355 -22.87 -3.49 0.70
N VAL A 356 -22.69 -2.18 0.50
CA VAL A 356 -22.34 -1.23 1.55
C VAL A 356 -23.56 -1.12 2.45
N THR A 357 -23.80 -2.21 3.19
CA THR A 357 -24.76 -2.26 4.29
C THR A 357 -24.46 -1.07 5.19
N ASN A 358 -25.46 -0.20 5.37
CA ASN A 358 -25.31 1.11 6.03
C ASN A 358 -25.15 1.02 7.56
N GLY A 359 -24.48 -0.03 8.06
CA GLY A 359 -23.88 -0.01 9.37
C GLY A 359 -22.80 1.08 9.44
N THR A 360 -22.69 1.75 10.57
CA THR A 360 -21.81 2.91 10.81
C THR A 360 -20.33 2.56 10.60
N ALA A 361 -19.88 2.67 9.35
CA ALA A 361 -18.59 2.14 8.92
C ALA A 361 -17.43 2.79 9.68
N ALA A 362 -16.78 2.01 10.55
CA ALA A 362 -15.75 2.49 11.46
C ALA A 362 -14.65 3.27 10.71
N ARG A 363 -14.54 4.57 11.02
CA ARG A 363 -13.60 5.47 10.34
C ARG A 363 -12.17 4.98 10.54
N ILE A 364 -11.38 4.94 9.46
CA ILE A 364 -9.95 4.63 9.55
C ILE A 364 -9.30 5.69 10.46
N ARG A 365 -8.65 5.24 11.54
CA ARG A 365 -7.91 6.14 12.44
C ARG A 365 -6.58 6.51 11.78
N TRP A 366 -6.60 7.49 10.88
CA TRP A 366 -5.45 7.91 10.05
C TRP A 366 -4.15 8.10 10.84
N VAL A 367 -4.20 8.63 12.06
CA VAL A 367 -3.06 8.77 12.98
C VAL A 367 -2.30 7.44 13.21
N SER A 368 -2.98 6.30 13.17
CA SER A 368 -2.38 4.97 13.35
C SER A 368 -1.91 4.33 12.03
N VAL A 369 -2.31 4.87 10.87
CA VAL A 369 -1.99 4.36 9.52
C VAL A 369 -0.94 5.23 8.81
N LEU A 370 -0.84 6.51 9.17
CA LEU A 370 0.16 7.43 8.61
C LEU A 370 1.61 6.99 8.87
N PRO A 371 2.02 6.51 10.06
CA PRO A 371 3.39 6.06 10.27
C PRO A 371 3.85 4.89 9.38
N PRO A 372 3.09 3.79 9.17
CA PRO A 372 3.48 2.78 8.18
C PRO A 372 3.38 3.28 6.73
N MET A 373 2.49 4.21 6.39
CA MET A 373 2.49 4.87 5.06
C MET A 373 3.79 5.61 4.79
N VAL A 374 4.29 6.37 5.77
CA VAL A 374 5.61 7.04 5.68
C VAL A 374 6.75 6.03 5.59
N ALA A 375 6.70 4.93 6.36
CA ALA A 375 7.71 3.87 6.27
C ALA A 375 7.78 3.22 4.87
N CYS A 376 6.63 2.94 4.25
CA CYS A 376 6.56 2.46 2.86
C CYS A 376 7.06 3.52 1.86
N LEU A 377 6.75 4.80 2.05
CA LEU A 377 7.26 5.90 1.23
C LEU A 377 8.80 5.99 1.29
N CYS A 378 9.40 5.83 2.48
CA CYS A 378 10.85 5.78 2.66
C CYS A 378 11.48 4.60 1.93
N VAL A 379 10.93 3.39 2.08
CA VAL A 379 11.43 2.19 1.36
C VAL A 379 11.33 2.37 -0.15
N GLY A 380 10.23 2.94 -0.65
CA GLY A 380 10.08 3.24 -2.06
C GLY A 380 11.15 4.23 -2.52
N THR A 381 11.39 5.28 -1.72
CA THR A 381 12.44 6.26 -2.01
C THR A 381 13.83 5.60 -2.08
N VAL A 382 14.15 4.69 -1.14
CA VAL A 382 15.37 3.88 -1.14
C VAL A 382 15.50 3.05 -2.42
N PHE A 383 14.44 2.34 -2.84
CA PHE A 383 14.44 1.61 -4.10
C PHE A 383 14.71 2.53 -5.29
N GLY A 384 13.93 3.60 -5.46
CA GLY A 384 14.05 4.53 -6.59
C GLY A 384 15.43 5.21 -6.66
N SER A 385 15.99 5.65 -5.53
CA SER A 385 17.30 6.30 -5.49
C SER A 385 18.44 5.31 -5.73
N THR A 386 18.46 4.16 -5.05
CA THR A 386 19.52 3.15 -5.22
C THR A 386 19.52 2.55 -6.62
N GLN A 387 18.34 2.33 -7.22
CA GLN A 387 18.21 1.83 -8.60
C GLN A 387 18.87 2.80 -9.60
N THR A 388 18.59 4.09 -9.43
CA THR A 388 19.07 5.14 -10.34
C THR A 388 20.55 5.44 -10.14
N ALA A 389 21.01 5.50 -8.88
CA ALA A 389 22.42 5.65 -8.54
C ALA A 389 23.27 4.47 -9.03
N LEU A 390 22.82 3.23 -8.83
CA LEU A 390 23.51 2.03 -9.32
C LEU A 390 23.61 2.01 -10.85
N THR A 391 22.53 2.41 -11.54
CA THR A 391 22.53 2.55 -13.01
C THR A 391 23.56 3.58 -13.46
N ALA A 392 23.62 4.75 -12.83
CA ALA A 392 24.62 5.78 -13.14
C ALA A 392 26.06 5.31 -12.92
N ILE A 393 26.31 4.64 -11.79
CA ILE A 393 27.63 4.11 -11.43
C ILE A 393 28.09 3.02 -12.41
N ASN A 394 27.19 2.13 -12.83
CA ASN A 394 27.53 1.06 -13.76
C ASN A 394 27.66 1.58 -15.20
N ALA A 395 26.85 2.55 -15.63
CA ALA A 395 27.03 3.23 -16.91
C ALA A 395 28.39 3.96 -16.97
N ALA A 396 28.73 4.73 -15.93
CA ALA A 396 30.04 5.39 -15.81
C ALA A 396 31.25 4.43 -15.70
N ARG A 397 30.99 3.14 -15.43
CA ARG A 397 32.00 2.06 -15.40
C ARG A 397 32.01 1.20 -16.67
N GLY A 398 31.06 1.38 -17.60
CA GLY A 398 30.85 0.48 -18.74
C GLY A 398 30.33 -0.91 -18.35
N THR A 399 29.79 -1.09 -17.14
CA THR A 399 29.38 -2.39 -16.57
C THR A 399 27.86 -2.48 -16.34
N GLU A 400 27.06 -1.91 -17.23
CA GLU A 400 25.61 -1.76 -17.10
C GLU A 400 24.87 -3.09 -16.79
N ALA A 401 25.32 -4.20 -17.38
CA ALA A 401 24.74 -5.54 -17.17
C ALA A 401 24.70 -5.97 -15.69
N TYR A 402 25.65 -5.51 -14.85
CA TYR A 402 25.65 -5.85 -13.42
C TYR A 402 24.57 -5.10 -12.61
N THR A 403 23.90 -4.09 -13.18
CA THR A 403 22.88 -3.30 -12.49
C THR A 403 21.72 -4.18 -12.00
N GLY A 404 21.17 -5.04 -12.86
CA GLY A 404 20.09 -5.95 -12.47
C GLY A 404 20.52 -6.98 -11.43
N VAL A 405 21.76 -7.48 -11.52
CA VAL A 405 22.31 -8.49 -10.61
C VAL A 405 22.56 -7.91 -9.22
N ILE A 406 23.29 -6.79 -9.13
CA ILE A 406 23.59 -6.09 -7.87
C ILE A 406 22.30 -5.59 -7.21
N TYR A 407 21.33 -5.09 -7.99
CA TYR A 407 20.03 -4.70 -7.44
C TYR A 407 19.24 -5.92 -6.93
N GLY A 408 19.28 -7.04 -7.66
CA GLY A 408 18.68 -8.32 -7.23
C GLY A 408 19.20 -8.82 -5.88
N CYS A 409 20.46 -8.54 -5.52
CA CYS A 409 21.00 -8.83 -4.19
C CYS A 409 20.20 -8.14 -3.06
N MET A 410 19.65 -6.94 -3.30
CA MET A 410 18.78 -6.26 -2.32
C MET A 410 17.48 -7.04 -2.08
N GLY A 411 16.87 -7.58 -3.14
CA GLY A 411 15.70 -8.46 -3.02
C GLY A 411 16.00 -9.71 -2.20
N VAL A 412 17.17 -10.34 -2.40
CA VAL A 412 17.60 -11.52 -1.61
C VAL A 412 17.73 -11.17 -0.12
N GLY A 413 18.29 -9.99 0.19
CA GLY A 413 18.34 -9.47 1.56
C GLY A 413 16.95 -9.23 2.16
N SER A 414 16.01 -8.67 1.40
CA SER A 414 14.64 -8.40 1.85
C SER A 414 13.84 -9.69 2.12
N ALA A 415 13.98 -10.70 1.25
CA ALA A 415 13.41 -12.02 1.46
C ALA A 415 14.00 -12.72 2.70
N LEU A 416 15.32 -12.65 2.90
CA LEU A 416 15.98 -13.20 4.09
C LEU A 416 15.52 -12.49 5.37
N ALA A 417 15.42 -11.15 5.37
CA ALA A 417 14.87 -10.40 6.49
C ALA A 417 13.41 -10.78 6.76
N SER A 418 12.60 -11.03 5.73
CA SER A 418 11.21 -11.47 5.92
C SER A 418 11.13 -12.79 6.70
N VAL A 419 12.03 -13.76 6.41
CA VAL A 419 12.15 -14.99 7.19
C VAL A 419 12.67 -14.73 8.61
N LEU A 420 13.75 -13.96 8.76
CA LEU A 420 14.34 -13.67 10.08
C LEU A 420 13.37 -12.91 11.01
N VAL A 421 12.70 -11.89 10.51
CA VAL A 421 11.75 -11.04 11.26
C VAL A 421 10.49 -11.82 11.67
N SER A 422 10.10 -12.85 10.89
CA SER A 422 9.04 -13.79 11.29
C SER A 422 9.42 -14.65 12.51
N ARG A 423 10.72 -14.89 12.73
CA ARG A 423 11.26 -15.65 13.87
C ARG A 423 11.60 -14.77 15.08
N LEU A 424 11.67 -13.45 14.92
CA LEU A 424 11.95 -12.52 16.02
C LEU A 424 10.80 -12.52 17.04
N PRO A 425 11.07 -12.73 18.35
CA PRO A 425 10.04 -12.91 19.35
C PRO A 425 9.12 -11.68 19.46
N GLN A 426 7.83 -11.93 19.67
CA GLN A 426 6.75 -10.92 19.61
C GLN A 426 6.95 -9.74 20.59
N ARG A 427 7.73 -9.94 21.65
CA ARG A 427 8.16 -8.89 22.60
C ARG A 427 9.00 -7.77 21.98
N LEU A 428 9.63 -7.98 20.82
CA LEU A 428 10.38 -6.95 20.08
C LEU A 428 9.40 -6.06 19.28
N PRO A 429 9.16 -4.81 19.71
CA PRO A 429 8.10 -3.99 19.14
C PRO A 429 8.43 -3.53 17.72
N LEU A 430 7.39 -3.37 16.89
CA LEU A 430 7.51 -2.97 15.49
C LEU A 430 8.31 -1.67 15.29
N SER A 431 8.24 -0.73 16.25
CA SER A 431 9.07 0.49 16.24
C SER A 431 10.58 0.19 16.24
N VAL A 432 11.05 -0.77 17.05
CA VAL A 432 12.49 -1.10 17.10
C VAL A 432 12.92 -1.80 15.81
N ARG A 433 12.05 -2.63 15.22
CA ARG A 433 12.30 -3.30 13.94
C ARG A 433 12.46 -2.28 12.80
N VAL A 434 11.59 -1.28 12.70
CA VAL A 434 11.69 -0.19 11.70
C VAL A 434 12.89 0.73 11.97
N ALA A 435 13.16 1.08 13.23
CA ALA A 435 14.32 1.92 13.58
C ALA A 435 15.65 1.23 13.22
N PHE A 436 15.80 -0.06 13.53
CA PHE A 436 16.97 -0.84 13.15
C PHE A 436 17.14 -0.92 11.62
N GLY A 437 16.06 -1.19 10.88
CA GLY A 437 16.11 -1.22 9.42
C GLY A 437 16.48 0.13 8.80
N GLY A 438 15.89 1.22 9.30
CA GLY A 438 16.21 2.59 8.86
C GLY A 438 17.66 2.98 9.13
N LEU A 439 18.17 2.65 10.33
CA LEU A 439 19.58 2.88 10.70
C LEU A 439 20.53 2.05 9.82
N LEU A 440 20.22 0.78 9.56
CA LEU A 440 21.04 -0.09 8.71
C LEU A 440 21.12 0.44 7.28
N VAL A 441 19.99 0.88 6.71
CA VAL A 441 19.93 1.54 5.40
C VAL A 441 20.76 2.84 5.41
N SER A 442 20.67 3.67 6.45
CA SER A 442 21.45 4.91 6.57
C SER A 442 22.97 4.65 6.63
N VAL A 443 23.40 3.69 7.45
CA VAL A 443 24.84 3.35 7.60
C VAL A 443 25.38 2.77 6.29
N VAL A 444 24.64 1.90 5.61
CA VAL A 444 25.06 1.37 4.31
C VAL A 444 25.06 2.46 3.24
N ALA A 445 24.08 3.37 3.22
CA ALA A 445 24.06 4.49 2.29
C ALA A 445 25.29 5.39 2.43
N LEU A 446 25.78 5.64 3.65
CA LEU A 446 27.04 6.37 3.89
C LEU A 446 28.26 5.64 3.27
N VAL A 447 28.36 4.32 3.42
CA VAL A 447 29.44 3.53 2.80
C VAL A 447 29.35 3.55 1.27
N LEU A 448 28.13 3.53 0.72
CA LEU A 448 27.88 3.57 -0.72
C LEU A 448 28.29 4.91 -1.37
N LEU A 449 28.32 6.04 -0.63
CA LEU A 449 28.87 7.32 -1.12
C LEU A 449 30.35 7.21 -1.54
N GLY A 450 31.10 6.27 -0.96
CA GLY A 450 32.49 5.96 -1.32
C GLY A 450 32.67 5.21 -2.65
N LEU A 451 31.58 4.96 -3.39
CA LEU A 451 31.56 4.26 -4.68
C LEU A 451 32.38 2.95 -4.72
N PRO A 452 32.11 1.97 -3.83
CA PRO A 452 32.91 0.75 -3.74
C PRO A 452 32.85 -0.13 -5.01
N GLY A 453 33.73 -1.14 -5.08
CA GLY A 453 33.81 -2.09 -6.19
C GLY A 453 32.55 -2.97 -6.34
N PRO A 454 32.33 -3.61 -7.50
CA PRO A 454 31.06 -4.28 -7.83
C PRO A 454 30.65 -5.40 -6.87
N VAL A 455 31.61 -6.19 -6.37
CA VAL A 455 31.35 -7.24 -5.36
C VAL A 455 30.86 -6.63 -4.04
N ALA A 456 31.52 -5.55 -3.58
CA ALA A 456 31.12 -4.83 -2.39
C ALA A 456 29.77 -4.12 -2.56
N LEU A 457 29.46 -3.59 -3.75
CA LEU A 457 28.10 -3.10 -4.06
C LEU A 457 27.06 -4.22 -3.90
N GLY A 458 27.29 -5.43 -4.43
CA GLY A 458 26.39 -6.57 -4.25
C GLY A 458 26.13 -6.92 -2.78
N VAL A 459 27.19 -6.98 -1.96
CA VAL A 459 27.08 -7.24 -0.52
C VAL A 459 26.33 -6.11 0.20
N LEU A 460 26.67 -4.84 -0.07
CA LEU A 460 26.01 -3.69 0.55
C LEU A 460 24.54 -3.58 0.13
N PHE A 461 24.19 -3.92 -1.11
CA PHE A 461 22.79 -4.00 -1.55
C PHE A 461 22.04 -5.10 -0.81
N ALA A 462 22.63 -6.29 -0.59
CA ALA A 462 22.02 -7.33 0.24
C ALA A 462 21.82 -6.89 1.70
N VAL A 463 22.78 -6.17 2.30
CA VAL A 463 22.62 -5.62 3.67
C VAL A 463 21.58 -4.50 3.72
N THR A 464 21.48 -3.66 2.68
CA THR A 464 20.39 -2.69 2.52
C THR A 464 19.03 -3.40 2.47
N GLY A 465 18.98 -4.53 1.74
CA GLY A 465 17.82 -5.40 1.64
C GLY A 465 17.34 -5.93 2.99
N LEU A 466 18.26 -6.33 3.87
CA LEU A 466 17.91 -6.76 5.24
C LEU A 466 17.18 -5.65 6.02
N GLY A 467 17.64 -4.40 5.88
CA GLY A 467 16.99 -3.24 6.50
C GLY A 467 15.62 -2.92 5.88
N VAL A 468 15.54 -2.96 4.56
CA VAL A 468 14.30 -2.77 3.78
C VAL A 468 13.21 -3.79 4.16
N GLY A 469 13.52 -5.08 4.16
CA GLY A 469 12.57 -6.14 4.51
C GLY A 469 12.09 -6.02 5.97
N ALA A 470 12.98 -5.64 6.89
CA ALA A 470 12.62 -5.38 8.28
C ALA A 470 11.65 -4.19 8.45
N ILE A 471 11.79 -3.14 7.62
CA ILE A 471 10.83 -2.03 7.55
C ILE A 471 9.50 -2.50 6.95
N LEU A 472 9.52 -3.14 5.77
CA LEU A 472 8.31 -3.54 5.03
C LEU A 472 7.40 -4.48 5.84
N VAL A 473 7.96 -5.57 6.38
CA VAL A 473 7.19 -6.52 7.20
C VAL A 473 6.57 -5.81 8.41
N SER A 474 7.35 -4.96 9.09
CA SER A 474 6.86 -4.23 10.27
C SER A 474 5.80 -3.18 9.93
N ALA A 475 5.91 -2.52 8.77
CA ALA A 475 4.94 -1.55 8.27
C ALA A 475 3.62 -2.22 7.85
N TYR A 476 3.68 -3.34 7.12
CA TYR A 476 2.50 -4.11 6.74
C TYR A 476 1.79 -4.72 7.97
N THR A 477 2.51 -5.36 8.90
CA THR A 477 1.90 -5.85 10.16
C THR A 477 1.27 -4.72 10.96
N ARG A 478 1.89 -3.54 11.02
CA ARG A 478 1.27 -2.37 11.66
C ARG A 478 0.01 -1.92 10.93
N GLY A 479 0.02 -1.92 9.60
CA GLY A 479 -1.14 -1.61 8.76
C GLY A 479 -2.31 -2.56 9.00
N GLU A 480 -2.05 -3.86 9.10
CA GLU A 480 -3.06 -4.88 9.45
C GLU A 480 -3.66 -4.61 10.84
N HIS A 481 -2.81 -4.37 11.85
CA HIS A 481 -3.24 -4.06 13.22
C HIS A 481 -3.92 -2.68 13.38
N ALA A 482 -3.73 -1.75 12.45
CA ALA A 482 -4.34 -0.41 12.46
C ALA A 482 -5.63 -0.32 11.62
N ALA A 483 -5.88 -1.31 10.75
CA ALA A 483 -7.04 -1.34 9.88
C ALA A 483 -8.27 -1.95 10.60
N PRO A 484 -9.47 -1.36 10.45
CA PRO A 484 -10.71 -2.07 10.72
C PRO A 484 -10.76 -3.37 9.90
N SER A 485 -11.30 -4.45 10.47
CA SER A 485 -11.37 -5.78 9.83
C SER A 485 -11.99 -5.77 8.41
N HIS A 486 -12.94 -4.87 8.17
CA HIS A 486 -13.59 -4.68 6.86
C HIS A 486 -12.82 -3.76 5.88
N ARG A 487 -11.66 -3.21 6.26
CA ARG A 487 -10.85 -2.27 5.46
C ARG A 487 -9.35 -2.62 5.35
N ILE A 488 -8.92 -3.79 5.81
CA ILE A 488 -7.52 -4.26 5.71
C ILE A 488 -7.00 -4.12 4.27
N ALA A 489 -7.77 -4.57 3.29
CA ALA A 489 -7.41 -4.47 1.87
C ALA A 489 -7.17 -3.01 1.42
N SER A 490 -8.03 -2.07 1.83
CA SER A 490 -7.88 -0.64 1.51
C SER A 490 -6.61 -0.04 2.10
N VAL A 491 -6.29 -0.37 3.36
CA VAL A 491 -5.07 0.09 4.04
C VAL A 491 -3.82 -0.51 3.37
N MET A 492 -3.83 -1.81 3.06
CA MET A 492 -2.72 -2.46 2.36
C MET A 492 -2.48 -1.86 0.97
N THR A 493 -3.55 -1.55 0.21
CA THR A 493 -3.42 -0.83 -1.07
C THR A 493 -2.77 0.53 -0.88
N MET A 494 -3.18 1.33 0.13
CA MET A 494 -2.56 2.63 0.42
C MET A 494 -1.08 2.51 0.77
N LEU A 495 -0.67 1.47 1.51
CA LEU A 495 0.74 1.20 1.79
C LEU A 495 1.52 0.87 0.52
N THR A 496 0.96 0.03 -0.38
CA THR A 496 1.56 -0.23 -1.70
C THR A 496 1.60 1.03 -2.58
N THR A 497 0.59 1.92 -2.53
CA THR A 497 0.61 3.20 -3.25
C THR A 497 1.71 4.14 -2.72
N CYS A 498 1.89 4.25 -1.41
CA CYS A 498 3.00 5.01 -0.82
C CYS A 498 4.37 4.44 -1.24
N LEU A 499 4.51 3.11 -1.32
CA LEU A 499 5.72 2.47 -1.83
C LEU A 499 6.01 2.89 -3.29
N VAL A 500 5.03 2.82 -4.19
CA VAL A 500 5.19 3.19 -5.61
C VAL A 500 5.46 4.70 -5.79
N LEU A 501 4.78 5.56 -5.02
CA LEU A 501 5.08 7.00 -5.01
C LEU A 501 6.50 7.29 -4.51
N GLY A 502 6.97 6.52 -3.53
CA GLY A 502 8.35 6.57 -3.05
C GLY A 502 9.35 6.22 -4.16
N VAL A 503 9.12 5.13 -4.90
CA VAL A 503 9.97 4.77 -6.07
C VAL A 503 9.98 5.90 -7.09
N SER A 504 8.82 6.50 -7.35
CA SER A 504 8.67 7.61 -8.30
C SER A 504 9.52 8.82 -7.90
N PHE A 505 9.41 9.25 -6.65
CA PHE A 505 10.18 10.35 -6.08
C PHE A 505 11.69 10.03 -6.01
N GLY A 506 12.03 8.83 -5.55
CA GLY A 506 13.39 8.31 -5.46
C GLY A 506 14.11 8.28 -6.81
N SER A 507 13.44 7.85 -7.88
CA SER A 507 14.03 7.81 -9.21
C SER A 507 14.10 9.18 -9.89
N ALA A 508 13.11 10.06 -9.73
CA ALA A 508 13.19 11.42 -10.27
C ALA A 508 14.36 12.21 -9.64
N LEU A 509 14.38 12.31 -8.31
CA LEU A 509 15.39 13.10 -7.61
C LEU A 509 16.75 12.37 -7.57
N GLY A 510 16.75 11.04 -7.49
CA GLY A 510 17.95 10.23 -7.67
C GLY A 510 18.56 10.38 -9.06
N GLY A 511 17.75 10.57 -10.10
CA GLY A 511 18.21 10.83 -11.47
C GLY A 511 19.01 12.12 -11.59
N VAL A 512 18.48 13.21 -11.04
CA VAL A 512 19.16 14.53 -10.99
C VAL A 512 20.41 14.48 -10.09
N LEU A 513 20.32 13.84 -8.91
CA LEU A 513 21.47 13.74 -8.01
C LEU A 513 22.61 12.89 -8.59
N SER A 514 22.29 11.87 -9.39
CA SER A 514 23.28 10.94 -9.95
C SER A 514 24.03 11.47 -11.18
N GLU A 515 23.79 12.72 -11.61
CA GLU A 515 24.70 13.45 -12.49
C GLU A 515 26.11 13.55 -11.88
N VAL A 516 26.19 13.57 -10.55
CA VAL A 516 27.42 13.34 -9.79
C VAL A 516 27.27 11.98 -9.08
N PRO A 517 27.86 10.87 -9.57
CA PRO A 517 27.56 9.52 -9.08
C PRO A 517 27.70 9.34 -7.56
N GLN A 518 28.64 10.04 -6.93
CA GLN A 518 28.84 10.06 -5.47
C GLN A 518 27.58 10.53 -4.70
N ARG A 519 26.76 11.40 -5.30
CA ARG A 519 25.56 11.96 -4.64
C ARG A 519 24.32 11.08 -4.75
N GLY A 520 24.32 10.05 -5.62
CA GLY A 520 23.14 9.22 -5.88
C GLY A 520 22.55 8.54 -4.63
N PHE A 521 23.37 8.22 -3.63
CA PHE A 521 22.93 7.60 -2.38
C PHE A 521 22.57 8.57 -1.25
N VAL A 522 22.72 9.90 -1.44
CA VAL A 522 22.34 10.91 -0.43
C VAL A 522 20.84 10.87 -0.15
N LEU A 523 20.02 10.61 -1.18
CA LEU A 523 18.58 10.44 -1.01
C LEU A 523 18.22 9.13 -0.27
N THR A 524 19.00 8.07 -0.47
CA THR A 524 18.88 6.80 0.27
C THR A 524 19.14 7.01 1.77
N LEU A 525 20.20 7.75 2.10
CA LEU A 525 20.54 8.13 3.48
C LEU A 525 19.41 8.95 4.12
N GLY A 526 18.90 9.97 3.42
CA GLY A 526 17.77 10.77 3.89
C GLY A 526 16.52 9.92 4.17
N ALA A 527 16.16 9.01 3.26
CA ALA A 527 15.02 8.11 3.43
C ALA A 527 15.19 7.13 4.61
N GLY A 528 16.41 6.61 4.83
CA GLY A 528 16.75 5.79 6.00
C GLY A 528 16.55 6.56 7.31
N MET A 529 17.05 7.80 7.40
CA MET A 529 16.88 8.66 8.57
C MET A 529 15.41 9.02 8.83
N VAL A 530 14.62 9.31 7.79
CA VAL A 530 13.17 9.54 7.94
C VAL A 530 12.43 8.26 8.37
N ALA A 531 12.88 7.07 7.97
CA ALA A 531 12.33 5.82 8.48
C ALA A 531 12.60 5.63 10.00
N VAL A 532 13.75 6.06 10.51
CA VAL A 532 14.04 6.09 11.96
C VAL A 532 13.11 7.08 12.68
N LEU A 533 12.81 8.24 12.10
CA LEU A 533 11.83 9.18 12.67
C LEU A 533 10.39 8.62 12.64
N ALA A 534 10.00 7.95 11.56
CA ALA A 534 8.72 7.23 11.48
C ALA A 534 8.61 6.11 12.52
N ALA A 535 9.72 5.47 12.90
CA ALA A 535 9.77 4.48 13.96
C ALA A 535 9.43 5.06 15.36
N LEU A 536 9.79 6.32 15.64
CA LEU A 536 9.38 7.02 16.86
C LEU A 536 7.87 7.28 16.86
N ALA A 537 7.31 7.73 15.73
CA ALA A 537 5.86 7.88 15.57
C ALA A 537 5.11 6.54 15.71
N LEU A 538 5.68 5.43 15.22
CA LEU A 538 5.16 4.08 15.43
C LEU A 538 5.15 3.66 16.92
N HIS A 539 6.08 4.17 17.73
CA HIS A 539 6.13 3.92 19.17
C HIS A 539 5.06 4.70 19.94
N VAL A 540 4.92 6.00 19.66
CA VAL A 540 3.95 6.89 20.34
C VAL A 540 2.50 6.55 19.97
N THR A 541 2.24 6.14 18.72
CA THR A 541 0.88 5.82 18.24
C THR A 541 0.36 4.43 18.64
N ARG A 542 1.04 3.71 19.55
CA ARG A 542 0.54 2.45 20.13
C ARG A 542 -0.92 2.64 20.58
N PRO A 543 -1.86 1.77 20.17
CA PRO A 543 -3.18 1.76 20.79
C PRO A 543 -2.98 1.60 22.29
N GLY A 544 -3.54 2.52 23.08
CA GLY A 544 -3.54 2.36 24.54
C GLY A 544 -4.16 1.01 24.86
N GLU A 545 -3.46 0.21 25.64
CA GLU A 545 -3.86 -1.15 25.98
C GLU A 545 -5.21 -1.07 26.70
N THR A 546 -6.29 -1.40 25.98
CA THR A 546 -7.64 -1.44 26.54
C THR A 546 -7.62 -2.49 27.64
N ARG A 547 -7.58 -2.02 28.90
CA ARG A 547 -7.71 -2.86 30.09
C ARG A 547 -8.75 -3.94 29.80
N ARG A 548 -8.33 -5.20 29.86
CA ARG A 548 -9.30 -6.27 30.12
C ARG A 548 -9.85 -5.98 31.50
N VAL A 549 -11.03 -5.36 31.54
CA VAL A 549 -11.91 -5.53 32.69
C VAL A 549 -12.27 -7.01 32.66
N VAL A 550 -11.80 -7.71 33.69
CA VAL A 550 -12.03 -9.14 33.92
C VAL A 550 -13.42 -9.30 34.54
#